data_AF-E4NRM0-F1
#
_entry.id   AF-E4NRM0-F1
#
_cell.length_a   1.000
_cell.length_b   1.000
_cell.length_c   1.000
_cell.angle_alpha   90.00
_cell.angle_beta   90.00
_cell.angle_gamma   90.00
#
_symmetry.space_group_name_H-M   'P 1'
#
loop_
_entity.id
_entity.type
_entity.pdbx_description
1 polymer ?
#
loop_
_entity_poly.entity_id
_entity_poly.type
_entity_poly.pdbx_seq_one_letter_code
_entity_poly.pdbx_strand_id
1 'polypeptide(L)'
;MPSTVADRISLPRLVIFVVLGVIAAAFVVTTDRAITVEYVSLTVLVAIFFGASIFDAVREHPLFNLASAVYTALLFGLLTIIWGPNVFILALTGLAVVGVAVELYNYRHGTSYLRVEPDNR
;
A
#
# COMPACT_ATOMS: atom_id res chain seq x y z
N MET A 1 -16.59 -26.56 -11.25
CA MET A 1 -17.43 -25.67 -10.43
C MET A 1 -16.95 -24.25 -10.68
N PRO A 2 -17.82 -23.30 -11.07
CA PRO A 2 -17.38 -21.92 -11.30
C PRO A 2 -16.98 -21.31 -9.94
N SER A 3 -15.74 -20.85 -9.82
CA SER A 3 -15.28 -20.14 -8.62
C SER A 3 -16.11 -18.88 -8.46
N THR A 4 -16.86 -18.79 -7.38
CA THR A 4 -17.62 -17.60 -7.04
C THR A 4 -16.66 -16.43 -6.80
N VAL A 5 -17.09 -15.20 -7.07
CA VAL A 5 -16.28 -13.98 -6.82
C VAL A 5 -15.75 -13.94 -5.37
N ALA A 6 -16.50 -14.52 -4.43
CA ALA A 6 -16.11 -14.68 -3.03
C ALA A 6 -14.85 -15.55 -2.80
N ASP A 7 -14.56 -16.54 -3.67
CA ASP A 7 -13.35 -17.37 -3.58
C ASP A 7 -12.09 -16.61 -3.99
N ARG A 8 -12.24 -15.46 -4.65
CA ARG A 8 -11.12 -14.61 -5.12
C ARG A 8 -10.87 -13.42 -4.21
N ILE A 9 -11.46 -13.43 -3.00
CA ILE A 9 -11.36 -12.37 -2.01
C ILE A 9 -10.57 -12.87 -0.81
N SER A 10 -9.49 -12.15 -0.49
CA SER A 10 -8.71 -12.40 0.72
C SER A 10 -9.45 -11.87 1.96
N LEU A 11 -10.07 -12.77 2.73
CA LEU A 11 -10.77 -12.43 3.98
C LEU A 11 -9.89 -11.60 4.95
N PRO A 12 -8.61 -11.95 5.22
CA PRO A 12 -7.76 -11.14 6.10
C PRO A 12 -7.59 -9.70 5.61
N ARG A 13 -7.42 -9.49 4.30
CA ARG A 13 -7.25 -8.16 3.72
C ARG A 13 -8.54 -7.36 3.72
N LEU A 14 -9.68 -8.01 3.50
CA LEU A 14 -11.00 -7.39 3.65
C LEU A 14 -11.19 -6.87 5.08
N VAL A 15 -10.85 -7.69 6.09
CA VAL A 15 -10.92 -7.26 7.50
C VAL A 15 -10.03 -6.05 7.76
N ILE A 16 -8.77 -6.07 7.31
CA ILE A 16 -7.85 -4.92 7.44
C ILE A 16 -8.43 -3.67 6.78
N PHE A 17 -8.96 -3.81 5.55
CA PHE A 17 -9.56 -2.69 4.82
C PHE A 17 -10.75 -2.08 5.57
N VAL A 18 -11.65 -2.92 6.11
CA VAL A 18 -12.79 -2.45 6.91
C VAL A 18 -12.32 -1.76 8.19
N VAL A 19 -11.34 -2.33 8.90
CA VAL A 19 -10.77 -1.71 10.11
C VAL A 19 -10.15 -0.34 9.80
N LEU A 20 -9.38 -0.22 8.73
CA LEU A 20 -8.82 1.05 8.28
C LEU A 20 -9.92 2.06 7.94
N GLY A 21 -11.00 1.62 7.29
CA GLY A 21 -12.17 2.45 7.01
C GLY A 21 -12.85 2.97 8.27
N VAL A 22 -13.03 2.13 9.29
CA VAL A 22 -13.59 2.51 10.59
C VAL A 22 -12.69 3.52 11.30
N ILE A 23 -11.37 3.32 11.29
CA ILE A 23 -10.39 4.25 11.88
C ILE A 23 -10.46 5.61 11.17
N ALA A 24 -10.50 5.62 9.85
CA ALA A 24 -10.60 6.85 9.07
C ALA A 24 -11.92 7.60 9.36
N ALA A 25 -13.06 6.88 9.41
CA ALA A 25 -14.34 7.47 9.75
C ALA A 25 -14.37 8.03 11.17
N ALA A 26 -13.83 7.29 12.14
CA ALA A 26 -13.70 7.76 13.53
C ALA A 26 -12.86 9.03 13.60
N PHE A 27 -11.70 9.06 12.93
CA PHE A 27 -10.83 10.23 12.88
C PHE A 27 -11.57 11.46 12.33
N VAL A 28 -12.32 11.31 11.24
CA VAL A 28 -13.12 12.40 10.63
C VAL A 28 -14.18 12.92 11.60
N VAL A 29 -14.85 12.03 12.34
CA VAL A 29 -15.91 12.42 13.29
C VAL A 29 -15.36 13.05 14.56
N THR A 30 -14.15 12.67 14.99
CA THR A 30 -13.57 13.12 16.27
C THR A 30 -12.59 14.29 16.14
N THR A 31 -12.15 14.63 14.93
CA THR A 31 -11.14 15.67 14.74
C THR A 31 -11.78 17.06 14.67
N ASP A 32 -11.32 17.96 15.54
CA ASP A 32 -11.69 19.39 15.46
C ASP A 32 -10.81 20.15 14.45
N ARG A 33 -9.81 19.48 13.85
CA ARG A 33 -8.90 20.09 12.88
C ARG A 33 -9.48 20.02 11.47
N ALA A 34 -9.24 21.08 10.69
CA ALA A 34 -9.57 21.07 9.27
C ALA A 34 -8.87 19.92 8.55
N ILE A 35 -9.65 19.13 7.80
CA ILE A 35 -9.14 18.06 6.96
C ILE A 35 -8.46 18.70 5.74
N THR A 36 -7.14 18.56 5.66
CA THR A 36 -6.35 19.11 4.55
C THR A 36 -6.30 18.14 3.37
N VAL A 37 -5.89 18.64 2.20
CA VAL A 37 -5.82 17.87 0.95
C VAL A 37 -4.85 16.68 1.09
N GLU A 38 -3.80 16.82 1.89
CA GLU A 38 -2.81 15.79 2.13
C GLU A 38 -3.41 14.60 2.90
N TYR A 39 -4.23 14.85 3.92
CA TYR A 39 -4.95 13.79 4.63
C TYR A 39 -5.95 13.07 3.73
N VAL A 40 -6.68 13.80 2.89
CA VAL A 40 -7.59 13.20 1.90
C VAL A 40 -6.82 12.33 0.92
N SER A 41 -5.69 12.82 0.41
CA SER A 41 -4.84 12.10 -0.54
C SER A 41 -4.28 10.82 0.08
N LEU A 42 -3.85 10.88 1.34
CA LEU A 42 -3.39 9.72 2.10
C LEU A 42 -4.51 8.68 2.27
N THR A 43 -5.70 9.11 2.69
CA THR A 43 -6.86 8.22 2.85
C THR A 43 -7.25 7.56 1.53
N VAL A 44 -7.30 8.32 0.43
CA VAL A 44 -7.62 7.80 -0.90
C VAL A 44 -6.56 6.79 -1.36
N LEU A 45 -5.26 7.10 -1.18
CA LEU A 45 -4.17 6.20 -1.53
C LEU A 45 -4.27 4.86 -0.78
N VAL A 46 -4.47 4.91 0.53
CA VAL A 46 -4.64 3.72 1.38
C VAL A 46 -5.88 2.94 0.97
N ALA A 47 -7.01 3.62 0.77
CA ALA A 47 -8.27 2.98 0.41
C ALA A 47 -8.20 2.26 -0.95
N ILE A 48 -7.63 2.92 -1.97
CA ILE A 48 -7.47 2.32 -3.29
C ILE A 48 -6.55 1.11 -3.22
N PHE A 49 -5.38 1.24 -2.59
CA PHE A 49 -4.40 0.15 -2.56
C PHE A 49 -4.92 -1.06 -1.78
N PHE A 50 -5.43 -0.86 -0.55
CA PHE A 50 -5.95 -1.95 0.24
C PHE A 50 -7.21 -2.54 -0.37
N GLY A 51 -8.14 -1.71 -0.85
CA GLY A 51 -9.37 -2.14 -1.50
C GLY A 51 -9.11 -2.98 -2.75
N ALA A 52 -8.17 -2.56 -3.61
CA ALA A 52 -7.76 -3.36 -4.76
C ALA A 52 -7.07 -4.67 -4.33
N SER A 53 -6.25 -4.63 -3.28
CA SER A 53 -5.53 -5.82 -2.79
C SER A 53 -6.43 -6.89 -2.16
N ILE A 54 -7.72 -6.60 -1.93
CA ILE A 54 -8.69 -7.61 -1.49
C ILE A 54 -8.83 -8.72 -2.54
N PHE A 55 -8.72 -8.36 -3.83
CA PHE A 55 -8.91 -9.29 -4.93
C PHE A 55 -7.62 -10.03 -5.30
N ASP A 56 -7.70 -11.35 -5.38
CA ASP A 56 -6.57 -12.23 -5.68
C ASP A 56 -5.98 -11.93 -7.07
N ALA A 57 -6.84 -11.63 -8.04
CA ALA A 57 -6.43 -11.24 -9.39
C ALA A 57 -5.52 -10.01 -9.42
N VAL A 58 -5.70 -9.05 -8.50
CA VAL A 58 -4.82 -7.88 -8.38
C VAL A 58 -3.48 -8.29 -7.79
N ARG A 59 -3.49 -9.19 -6.81
CA ARG A 59 -2.28 -9.65 -6.10
C ARG A 59 -1.40 -10.56 -6.94
N GLU A 60 -2.02 -11.38 -7.79
CA GLU A 60 -1.35 -12.27 -8.72
C GLU A 60 -0.82 -11.53 -9.97
N HIS A 61 -1.22 -10.28 -10.15
CA HIS A 61 -0.78 -9.50 -11.30
C HIS A 61 0.74 -9.25 -11.24
N PRO A 62 1.48 -9.38 -12.36
CA PRO A 62 2.95 -9.22 -12.38
C PRO A 62 3.42 -7.83 -11.92
N LEU A 63 2.59 -6.80 -12.10
CA LEU A 63 2.86 -5.44 -11.62
C LEU A 63 2.58 -5.22 -10.14
N PHE A 64 2.00 -6.18 -9.42
CA PHE A 64 1.57 -5.97 -8.03
C PHE A 64 2.73 -5.56 -7.12
N ASN A 65 3.89 -6.20 -7.24
CA ASN A 65 5.07 -5.87 -6.44
C ASN A 65 5.58 -4.46 -6.71
N LEU A 66 5.63 -4.06 -7.99
CA LEU A 66 5.98 -2.69 -8.37
C LEU A 66 4.95 -1.68 -7.85
N ALA A 67 3.66 -1.96 -7.99
CA ALA A 67 2.59 -1.11 -7.47
C ALA A 67 2.66 -0.98 -5.94
N SER A 68 2.98 -2.06 -5.22
CA SER A 68 3.20 -2.07 -3.77
C SER A 68 4.39 -1.21 -3.35
N ALA A 69 5.51 -1.30 -4.10
CA ALA A 69 6.67 -0.44 -3.87
C ALA A 69 6.33 1.04 -4.11
N VAL A 70 5.61 1.35 -5.19
CA VAL A 70 5.18 2.72 -5.51
C VAL A 70 4.23 3.26 -4.44
N TYR A 71 3.24 2.46 -4.04
CA TYR A 71 2.34 2.78 -2.94
C TYR A 71 3.12 3.14 -1.67
N THR A 72 4.11 2.32 -1.31
CA THR A 72 4.93 2.53 -0.10
C THR A 72 5.75 3.82 -0.19
N ALA A 73 6.30 4.13 -1.37
CA ALA A 73 7.04 5.37 -1.59
C ALA A 73 6.11 6.61 -1.48
N LEU A 74 4.92 6.55 -2.07
CA LEU A 74 3.91 7.61 -1.97
C LEU A 74 3.41 7.78 -0.54
N LEU A 75 3.21 6.67 0.19
CA LEU A 75 2.78 6.69 1.58
C LEU A 75 3.75 7.48 2.45
N PHE A 76 5.05 7.13 2.42
CA PHE A 76 6.05 7.83 3.23
C PHE A 76 6.33 9.25 2.71
N GLY A 77 6.25 9.48 1.39
CA GLY A 77 6.33 10.81 0.82
C GLY A 77 5.23 11.73 1.35
N LEU A 78 3.98 11.28 1.35
CA LEU A 78 2.85 12.03 1.92
C LEU A 78 3.01 12.23 3.43
N LEU A 79 3.43 11.22 4.17
CA LEU A 79 3.68 11.36 5.61
C LEU A 79 4.76 12.41 5.92
N THR A 80 5.79 12.53 5.09
CA THR A 80 6.80 13.60 5.20
C THR A 80 6.18 14.99 5.07
N ILE A 81 5.18 15.15 4.20
CA ILE A 81 4.49 16.43 4.01
C ILE A 81 3.56 16.72 5.20
N ILE A 82 2.81 15.72 5.65
CA ILE A 82 1.78 15.88 6.70
C ILE A 82 2.41 16.12 8.08
N TRP A 83 3.45 15.37 8.43
CA TRP A 83 4.07 15.43 9.77
C TRP A 83 5.36 16.25 9.80
N GLY A 84 5.80 16.73 8.64
CA GLY A 84 7.07 17.44 8.48
C GLY A 84 8.26 16.51 8.30
N PRO A 85 9.41 17.06 7.84
CA PRO A 85 10.60 16.29 7.57
C PRO A 85 11.23 15.76 8.86
N ASN A 86 11.13 14.46 9.07
CA ASN A 86 11.83 13.72 10.11
C ASN A 86 12.80 12.74 9.45
N VAL A 87 14.04 12.67 9.96
CA VAL A 87 15.09 11.75 9.47
C VAL A 87 14.59 10.32 9.31
N PHE A 88 13.76 9.84 10.23
CA PHE A 88 13.17 8.50 10.16
C PHE A 88 12.25 8.33 8.95
N ILE A 89 11.29 9.24 8.74
CA ILE A 89 10.35 9.17 7.61
C ILE A 89 11.09 9.40 6.28
N LEU A 90 12.07 10.29 6.26
CA LEU A 90 12.92 10.52 5.10
C LEU A 90 13.73 9.27 4.75
N ALA A 91 14.29 8.56 5.74
CA ALA A 91 14.98 7.31 5.52
C ALA A 91 14.04 6.24 4.96
N LEU A 92 12.83 6.10 5.51
CA LEU A 92 11.82 5.18 5.00
C LEU A 92 11.37 5.53 3.57
N THR A 93 11.21 6.82 3.28
CA THR A 93 10.88 7.32 1.94
C THR A 93 12.00 6.97 0.96
N GLY A 94 13.26 7.22 1.34
CA GLY A 94 14.44 6.88 0.53
C GLY A 94 14.53 5.38 0.26
N LEU A 95 14.36 4.55 1.29
CA LEU A 95 14.33 3.09 1.14
C LEU A 95 13.18 2.63 0.22
N ALA A 96 12.00 3.23 0.35
CA ALA A 96 10.86 2.91 -0.50
C ALA A 96 11.10 3.30 -1.96
N VAL A 97 11.74 4.44 -2.23
CA VAL A 97 12.15 4.86 -3.58
C VAL A 97 13.17 3.88 -4.18
N VAL A 98 14.13 3.40 -3.39
CA VAL A 98 15.05 2.34 -3.82
C VAL A 98 14.28 1.06 -4.14
N GLY A 99 13.30 0.69 -3.31
CA GLY A 99 12.40 -0.44 -3.57
C GLY A 99 11.66 -0.32 -4.92
N VAL A 100 11.17 0.87 -5.27
CA VAL A 100 10.56 1.13 -6.58
C VAL A 100 11.55 0.90 -7.71
N ALA A 101 12.78 1.42 -7.59
CA ALA A 101 13.81 1.24 -8.61
C ALA A 101 14.15 -0.25 -8.82
N VAL A 102 14.26 -1.01 -7.74
CA VAL A 102 14.53 -2.46 -7.78
C VAL A 102 13.38 -3.23 -8.41
N GLU A 103 12.14 -2.96 -8.01
CA GLU A 103 10.98 -3.65 -8.58
C GLU A 103 10.73 -3.27 -10.05
N LEU A 104 11.03 -2.02 -10.43
CA LEU A 104 10.97 -1.61 -11.83
C LEU A 104 12.05 -2.31 -12.67
N TYR A 105 13.24 -2.46 -12.12
CA TYR A 105 14.32 -3.22 -12.76
C TYR A 105 13.93 -4.68 -12.93
N ASN A 106 13.42 -5.31 -11.86
CA ASN A 106 12.91 -6.67 -11.85
C ASN A 106 11.81 -6.88 -12.90
N TYR A 107 10.86 -5.95 -13.00
CA TYR A 107 9.81 -5.99 -14.01
C TYR A 107 10.36 -5.92 -15.45
N ARG A 108 11.36 -5.06 -15.70
CA ARG A 108 11.96 -4.90 -17.03
C ARG A 108 12.86 -6.06 -17.45
N HIS A 109 13.54 -6.71 -16.51
CA HIS A 109 14.56 -7.73 -16.80
C HIS A 109 14.15 -9.14 -16.40
N GLY A 110 12.95 -9.34 -15.87
CA GLY A 110 12.47 -10.66 -15.42
C GLY A 110 13.23 -11.22 -14.22
N THR A 111 13.83 -10.36 -13.39
CA THR A 111 14.60 -10.76 -12.20
C THR A 111 13.78 -10.65 -10.92
N SER A 112 14.30 -11.17 -9.80
CA SER A 112 13.66 -11.17 -8.47
C SER A 112 14.58 -10.65 -7.36
N TYR A 113 15.46 -9.69 -7.68
CA TYR A 113 16.44 -9.18 -6.71
C TYR A 113 15.77 -8.60 -5.46
N LEU A 114 16.38 -8.87 -4.31
CA LEU A 114 15.96 -8.40 -2.98
C LEU A 114 14.56 -8.83 -2.53
N ARG A 115 13.90 -9.71 -3.28
CA ARG A 115 12.71 -10.41 -2.79
C ARG A 115 13.15 -11.47 -1.80
N VAL A 116 12.58 -11.43 -0.60
CA VAL A 116 12.76 -12.48 0.41
C VAL A 116 11.57 -13.41 0.27
N GLU A 117 11.77 -14.53 -0.43
CA GLU A 117 10.79 -15.61 -0.45
C GLU A 117 10.99 -16.45 0.83
N PRO A 118 9.91 -16.83 1.53
CA PRO A 118 10.03 -17.77 2.63
C PRO A 118 10.59 -19.10 2.08
N ASP A 119 11.69 -19.57 2.67
CA ASP A 119 12.25 -20.90 2.39
C ASP A 119 11.21 -21.94 2.83
N ASN A 120 10.57 -22.63 1.89
CA ASN A 120 9.69 -23.76 2.20
C ASN A 120 10.57 -24.95 2.64
N ARG A 121 11.02 -24.93 3.89
CA ARG A 121 11.58 -26.09 4.60
C ARG A 121 10.62 -26.58 5.68
#